data_AF-A0A915KT45-F1
#
_entry.id   AF-A0A915KT45-F1
#
_cell.length_a   1.000
_cell.length_b   1.000
_cell.length_c   1.000
_cell.angle_alpha   90.00
_cell.angle_beta   90.00
_cell.angle_gamma   90.00
#
_symmetry.space_group_name_H-M   'P 1'
#
loop_
_entity.id
_entity.type
_entity.pdbx_description
1 polymer ?
#
loop_
_entity_poly.entity_id
_entity_poly.type
_entity_poly.pdbx_seq_one_letter_code
_entity_poly.pdbx_strand_id
1 'polypeptide(L)'
;MMMFVHYVNQINELKASCRCFVKSIDAFWNFMAVVRKIFVPLKTVIDKLDEDCLLLQQMRQIIAENSNESMESDDNVDDLETGGFSLKERFDILRCCAVLVNENFYLYSTYQRHYLHIPVQLCGPVIFVLDALIESNLLQRLVTCLSKSKLSINPEIVASMMLIMLTIRPYSLDSTLRRYLWPIRDLISNYVCELADNNDGEVLRDHSVRQLSEHVWTLNRDYISANNALDSAGLSLSLKHLHSHFLAARLTGLHHLCVIINCSDENDAEETSSALAEYILHRKIVQLVFGPNLHVELIKQSHILLNFACLQCILTKSDLDSIWAAALMKHCNRQVLDLLNCTIKCMEYELVDHLYGLLKTLKPSEHNDLTLLLTFTVIKYIWNYKTYDSRRALLKPLVENSAESRFLSVNDIQDIPA
;
A
#
# COMPACT_ATOMS: atom_id res chain seq x y z
N MET A 1 38.62 2.77 2.38
CA MET A 1 38.60 3.48 3.68
C MET A 1 38.89 4.99 3.65
N MET A 2 40.08 5.50 3.25
CA MET A 2 40.37 6.96 3.30
C MET A 2 39.48 7.82 2.40
N MET A 3 39.18 7.37 1.18
CA MET A 3 38.24 8.08 0.29
C MET A 3 36.81 8.05 0.82
N PHE A 4 36.39 6.95 1.44
CA PHE A 4 35.05 6.80 1.99
C PHE A 4 34.81 7.74 3.19
N VAL A 5 35.76 7.79 4.13
CA VAL A 5 35.73 8.77 5.23
C VAL A 5 35.75 10.20 4.69
N HIS A 6 36.50 10.47 3.61
CA HIS A 6 36.49 11.77 2.96
C HIS A 6 35.14 12.12 2.31
N TYR A 7 34.49 11.18 1.63
CA TYR A 7 33.16 11.39 1.04
C TYR A 7 32.06 11.51 2.10
N VAL A 8 32.07 10.67 3.14
CA VAL A 8 31.12 10.74 4.26
C VAL A 8 31.31 12.05 5.04
N ASN A 9 32.55 12.49 5.26
CA ASN A 9 32.82 13.79 5.88
C ASN A 9 32.39 14.94 4.98
N GLN A 10 32.64 14.89 3.67
CA GLN A 10 32.12 15.88 2.72
C GLN A 10 30.59 15.89 2.70
N ILE A 11 29.92 14.75 2.82
CA ILE A 11 28.46 14.62 2.86
C ILE A 11 27.89 15.15 4.19
N ASN A 12 28.57 14.92 5.31
CA ASN A 12 28.17 15.42 6.63
C ASN A 12 28.41 16.94 6.76
N GLU A 13 29.54 17.43 6.23
CA GLU A 13 29.80 18.87 6.05
C GLU A 13 28.77 19.51 5.11
N LEU A 14 28.39 18.81 4.05
CA LEU A 14 27.30 19.22 3.16
C LEU A 14 25.96 19.23 3.88
N LYS A 15 25.59 18.21 4.67
CA LYS A 15 24.36 18.22 5.49
C LYS A 15 24.33 19.40 6.45
N ALA A 16 25.46 19.76 7.05
CA ALA A 16 25.60 20.93 7.91
C ALA A 16 25.44 22.24 7.11
N SER A 17 26.00 22.31 5.90
CA SER A 17 25.83 23.42 4.95
C SER A 17 24.43 23.46 4.33
N CYS A 18 23.72 22.32 4.26
CA CYS A 18 22.47 22.18 3.52
C CYS A 18 21.29 22.88 4.18
N ARG A 19 21.37 23.09 5.51
CA ARG A 19 20.37 23.86 6.26
C ARG A 19 20.34 25.35 5.89
N CYS A 20 21.23 25.81 5.01
CA CYS A 20 21.38 27.21 4.62
C CYS A 20 21.16 27.51 3.12
N PHE A 21 20.69 26.54 2.31
CA PHE A 21 20.78 26.57 0.83
C PHE A 21 19.96 27.61 0.05
N VAL A 22 19.40 28.63 0.70
CA VAL A 22 18.54 29.63 0.04
C VAL A 22 19.30 30.92 -0.35
N LYS A 23 20.63 31.00 -0.16
CA LYS A 23 21.33 32.31 -0.18
C LYS A 23 22.26 32.65 -1.36
N SER A 24 22.81 31.70 -2.15
CA SER A 24 23.63 32.08 -3.33
C SER A 24 23.74 31.02 -4.43
N ILE A 25 23.91 31.48 -5.68
CA ILE A 25 24.14 30.67 -6.89
C ILE A 25 25.48 29.91 -6.83
N ASP A 26 26.49 30.47 -6.17
CA ASP A 26 27.81 29.85 -6.05
C ASP A 26 27.81 28.62 -5.12
N ALA A 27 27.03 28.67 -4.03
CA ALA A 27 26.83 27.52 -3.15
C ALA A 27 26.19 26.35 -3.91
N PHE A 28 25.26 26.65 -4.82
CA PHE A 28 24.62 25.67 -5.69
C PHE A 28 25.60 25.03 -6.69
N TRP A 29 26.48 25.79 -7.34
CA TRP A 29 27.49 25.21 -8.25
C TRP A 29 28.55 24.37 -7.53
N ASN A 30 28.96 24.77 -6.33
CA ASN A 30 29.87 23.97 -5.50
C ASN A 30 29.22 22.64 -5.09
N PHE A 31 27.94 22.67 -4.73
CA PHE A 31 27.16 21.46 -4.49
C PHE A 31 27.11 20.56 -5.74
N MET A 32 26.89 21.14 -6.92
CA MET A 32 26.85 20.39 -8.18
C MET A 32 28.17 19.73 -8.55
N ALA A 33 29.30 20.35 -8.22
CA ALA A 33 30.61 19.73 -8.36
C ALA A 33 30.75 18.49 -7.46
N VAL A 34 30.17 18.50 -6.26
CA VAL A 34 30.18 17.34 -5.36
C VAL A 34 29.22 16.25 -5.82
N VAL A 35 28.01 16.59 -6.25
CA VAL A 35 27.07 15.62 -6.85
C VAL A 35 27.74 14.89 -8.01
N ARG A 36 28.37 15.61 -8.94
CA ARG A 36 29.11 15.00 -10.06
C ARG A 36 30.22 14.04 -9.60
N LYS A 37 30.92 14.36 -8.51
CA LYS A 37 31.97 13.48 -7.92
C LYS A 37 31.40 12.21 -7.30
N ILE A 38 30.15 12.21 -6.85
CA ILE A 38 29.46 11.05 -6.27
C ILE A 38 28.85 10.16 -7.37
N PHE A 39 28.38 10.76 -8.48
CA PHE A 39 27.73 10.02 -9.57
C PHE A 39 28.68 9.13 -10.37
N VAL A 40 29.97 9.48 -10.49
CA VAL A 40 30.97 8.63 -11.16
C VAL A 40 31.18 7.31 -10.41
N PRO A 41 31.45 7.31 -9.09
CA PRO A 41 31.41 6.11 -8.26
C PRO A 41 30.08 5.36 -8.35
N LEU A 42 28.94 6.06 -8.31
CA LEU A 42 27.62 5.43 -8.40
C LEU A 42 27.45 4.66 -9.70
N LYS A 43 27.86 5.22 -10.85
CA LYS A 43 27.84 4.50 -12.14
C LYS A 43 28.69 3.23 -12.09
N THR A 44 29.90 3.30 -11.52
CA THR A 44 30.76 2.14 -11.33
C THR A 44 30.16 1.09 -10.39
N VAL A 45 29.49 1.51 -9.31
CA VAL A 45 28.74 0.62 -8.41
C VAL A 45 27.57 -0.05 -9.14
N ILE A 46 26.82 0.73 -9.92
CA ILE A 46 25.68 0.24 -10.70
C ILE A 46 26.11 -0.76 -11.75
N ASP A 47 27.22 -0.50 -12.44
CA ASP A 47 27.74 -1.41 -13.46
C ASP A 47 28.22 -2.74 -12.85
N LYS A 48 28.65 -2.74 -11.58
CA LYS A 48 29.05 -3.92 -10.81
C LYS A 48 27.90 -4.60 -10.04
N LEU A 49 26.72 -3.99 -9.92
CA LEU A 49 25.58 -4.58 -9.19
C LEU A 49 25.19 -5.95 -9.74
N ASP A 50 25.22 -6.15 -11.06
CA ASP A 50 24.89 -7.45 -11.66
C ASP A 50 25.89 -8.56 -11.27
N GLU A 51 27.18 -8.22 -11.11
CA GLU A 51 28.23 -9.16 -10.68
C GLU A 51 28.15 -9.43 -9.17
N ASP A 52 27.89 -8.40 -8.37
CA ASP A 52 27.76 -8.51 -6.91
C ASP A 52 26.51 -9.28 -6.48
N CYS A 53 25.37 -9.12 -7.17
CA CYS A 53 24.15 -9.89 -6.89
C CYS A 53 24.38 -11.40 -7.17
N LEU A 54 25.21 -11.75 -8.16
CA LEU A 54 25.61 -13.13 -8.46
C LEU A 54 26.59 -13.67 -7.40
N LEU A 55 27.54 -12.85 -6.94
CA LEU A 55 28.57 -13.24 -6.00
C LEU A 55 28.00 -13.43 -4.58
N LEU A 56 27.07 -12.57 -4.15
CA LEU A 56 26.31 -12.75 -2.90
C LEU A 56 25.45 -14.01 -2.89
N GLN A 57 24.88 -14.38 -4.04
CA GLN A 57 24.10 -15.61 -4.20
C GLN A 57 24.98 -16.85 -4.07
N GLN A 58 26.17 -16.84 -4.70
CA GLN A 58 27.15 -17.91 -4.61
C GLN A 58 27.69 -18.09 -3.19
N MET A 59 28.01 -17.00 -2.49
CA MET A 59 28.52 -17.07 -1.11
C MET A 59 27.50 -17.60 -0.11
N ARG A 60 26.23 -17.21 -0.20
CA ARG A 60 25.20 -17.75 0.70
C ARG A 60 24.84 -19.18 0.38
N GLN A 61 24.95 -19.61 -0.87
CA GLN A 61 24.79 -21.02 -1.24
C GLN A 61 25.88 -21.88 -0.61
N ILE A 62 27.12 -21.39 -0.60
CA ILE A 62 28.26 -22.01 0.09
C ILE A 62 28.06 -22.01 1.62
N ILE A 63 27.56 -20.92 2.21
CA ILE A 63 27.28 -20.85 3.66
C ILE A 63 26.11 -21.77 4.05
N ALA A 64 25.06 -21.86 3.23
CA ALA A 64 23.92 -22.76 3.46
C ALA A 64 24.33 -24.24 3.33
N GLU A 65 25.19 -24.57 2.36
CA GLU A 65 25.77 -25.91 2.20
C GLU A 65 26.69 -26.29 3.38
N ASN A 66 27.40 -25.32 3.96
CA ASN A 66 28.30 -25.52 5.12
C ASN A 66 27.58 -25.48 6.48
N SER A 67 26.35 -24.97 6.57
CA SER A 67 25.60 -24.84 7.83
C SER A 67 25.01 -26.15 8.40
N ASN A 68 25.28 -27.30 7.77
CA ASN A 68 25.01 -28.63 8.33
C ASN A 68 26.13 -29.16 9.23
N GLU A 69 27.23 -28.42 9.40
CA GLU A 69 28.27 -28.73 10.38
C GLU A 69 28.38 -27.58 11.41
N SER A 70 28.47 -27.96 12.68
CA SER A 70 28.32 -27.12 13.86
C SER A 70 29.36 -26.00 14.03
N MET A 71 28.89 -24.85 14.53
CA MET A 71 29.57 -23.81 15.34
C MET A 71 30.85 -23.16 14.79
N GLU A 72 30.79 -21.87 14.43
CA GLU A 72 31.27 -20.72 15.23
C GLU A 72 31.05 -19.43 14.40
N SER A 73 30.69 -18.34 15.09
CA SER A 73 30.51 -17.01 14.51
C SER A 73 31.85 -16.47 14.01
N ASP A 74 32.00 -16.29 12.69
CA ASP A 74 33.14 -15.57 12.13
C ASP A 74 32.66 -14.46 11.19
N ASP A 75 32.87 -13.22 11.65
CA ASP A 75 32.46 -11.93 11.05
C ASP A 75 33.26 -11.57 9.78
N ASN A 76 33.72 -12.55 8.99
CA ASN A 76 34.66 -12.34 7.88
C ASN A 76 34.00 -12.39 6.49
N VAL A 77 32.88 -11.67 6.30
CA VAL A 77 32.26 -11.46 4.97
C VAL A 77 32.58 -10.08 4.38
N ASP A 78 33.24 -9.19 5.14
CA ASP A 78 33.47 -7.79 4.75
C ASP A 78 34.62 -7.57 3.74
N ASP A 79 35.48 -8.57 3.47
CA ASP A 79 36.76 -8.39 2.72
C ASP A 79 36.80 -9.05 1.33
N LEU A 80 35.76 -8.93 0.52
CA LEU A 80 35.84 -9.25 -0.91
C LEU A 80 36.25 -8.02 -1.74
N GLU A 81 37.56 -7.86 -1.90
CA GLU A 81 38.17 -6.83 -2.75
C GLU A 81 38.01 -7.16 -4.25
N THR A 82 36.85 -6.83 -4.83
CA THR A 82 36.69 -6.81 -6.31
C THR A 82 37.12 -5.46 -6.88
N GLY A 83 38.44 -5.18 -6.90
CA GLY A 83 39.08 -4.18 -7.79
C GLY A 83 38.36 -2.83 -7.94
N GLY A 84 37.86 -2.26 -6.84
CA GLY A 84 37.12 -1.00 -6.82
C GLY A 84 35.90 -1.08 -5.90
N PHE A 85 36.02 -0.42 -4.74
CA PHE A 85 35.08 -0.35 -3.59
C PHE A 85 34.72 -1.70 -2.97
N SER A 86 34.77 -1.83 -1.64
CA SER A 86 34.21 -2.98 -0.92
C SER A 86 32.68 -3.02 -1.03
N LEU A 87 32.06 -4.19 -0.84
CA LEU A 87 30.60 -4.37 -0.89
C LEU A 87 29.87 -3.36 0.01
N LYS A 88 30.38 -3.16 1.22
CA LYS A 88 29.90 -2.19 2.21
C LYS A 88 30.03 -0.74 1.71
N GLU A 89 31.19 -0.36 1.16
CA GLU A 89 31.40 0.98 0.58
C GLU A 89 30.45 1.22 -0.62
N ARG A 90 30.19 0.20 -1.44
CA ARG A 90 29.23 0.29 -2.55
C ARG A 90 27.81 0.54 -2.06
N PHE A 91 27.40 -0.09 -0.96
CA PHE A 91 26.08 0.11 -0.35
C PHE A 91 25.92 1.48 0.29
N ASP A 92 26.94 1.95 1.00
CA ASP A 92 26.92 3.27 1.62
C ASP A 92 26.86 4.39 0.56
N ILE A 93 27.54 4.22 -0.58
CA ILE A 93 27.42 5.12 -1.74
C ILE A 93 25.96 5.14 -2.23
N LEU A 94 25.32 3.98 -2.40
CA LEU A 94 23.96 3.90 -2.90
C LEU A 94 22.94 4.55 -1.93
N ARG A 95 23.11 4.33 -0.62
CA ARG A 95 22.31 4.99 0.43
C ARG A 95 22.51 6.49 0.45
N CYS A 96 23.76 6.96 0.34
CA CYS A 96 24.07 8.39 0.28
C CYS A 96 23.44 9.04 -0.95
N CYS A 97 23.51 8.39 -2.11
CA CYS A 97 22.86 8.85 -3.33
C CYS A 97 21.34 8.94 -3.15
N ALA A 98 20.70 7.93 -2.54
CA ALA A 98 19.26 7.93 -2.31
C ALA A 98 18.81 9.12 -1.44
N VAL A 99 19.55 9.40 -0.36
CA VAL A 99 19.27 10.55 0.53
C VAL A 99 19.51 11.88 -0.19
N LEU A 100 20.63 12.01 -0.90
CA LEU A 100 20.97 13.23 -1.64
C LEU A 100 19.94 13.51 -2.74
N VAL A 101 19.53 12.49 -3.49
CA VAL A 101 18.50 12.63 -4.52
C VAL A 101 17.18 13.05 -3.88
N ASN A 102 16.72 12.37 -2.83
CA ASN A 102 15.45 12.70 -2.18
C ASN A 102 15.41 14.13 -1.58
N GLU A 103 16.45 14.55 -0.83
CA GLU A 103 16.47 15.87 -0.18
C GLU A 103 16.56 17.02 -1.20
N ASN A 104 17.33 16.86 -2.28
CA ASN A 104 17.54 17.94 -3.27
C ASN A 104 16.39 18.04 -4.28
N PHE A 105 15.72 16.95 -4.60
CA PHE A 105 14.50 16.98 -5.41
C PHE A 105 13.30 17.56 -4.64
N TYR A 106 13.26 17.40 -3.31
CA TYR A 106 12.27 18.09 -2.47
C TYR A 106 12.46 19.61 -2.51
N LEU A 107 13.70 20.10 -2.45
CA LEU A 107 14.04 21.52 -2.64
C LEU A 107 13.57 22.04 -4.01
N TYR A 108 13.80 21.26 -5.08
CA TYR A 108 13.34 21.60 -6.43
C TYR A 108 11.81 21.68 -6.54
N SER A 109 11.08 20.67 -6.05
CA SER A 109 9.60 20.65 -6.09
C SER A 109 8.95 21.75 -5.24
N THR A 110 9.57 22.11 -4.12
CA THR A 110 9.14 23.24 -3.28
C THR A 110 9.35 24.58 -3.99
N TYR A 111 10.49 24.74 -4.69
CA TYR A 111 10.76 25.92 -5.52
C TYR A 111 9.76 26.05 -6.69
N GLN A 112 9.45 24.95 -7.38
CA GLN A 112 8.45 24.91 -8.46
C GLN A 112 7.05 25.34 -8.00
N ARG A 113 6.65 24.97 -6.78
CA ARG A 113 5.33 25.33 -6.22
C ARG A 113 5.24 26.78 -5.75
N HIS A 114 6.35 27.42 -5.40
CA HIS A 114 6.35 28.78 -4.85
C HIS A 114 6.84 29.86 -5.82
N TYR A 115 7.54 29.48 -6.89
CA TYR A 115 8.06 30.41 -7.88
C TYR A 115 7.65 29.99 -9.30
N LEU A 116 6.83 30.83 -9.95
CA LEU A 116 6.32 30.63 -11.33
C LEU A 116 7.42 30.58 -12.41
N HIS A 117 8.61 31.11 -12.10
CA HIS A 117 9.78 31.03 -12.96
C HIS A 117 10.88 30.28 -12.24
N ILE A 118 11.05 29.00 -12.58
CA ILE A 118 12.26 28.26 -12.21
C ILE A 118 13.33 28.66 -13.24
N PRO A 119 14.45 29.28 -12.84
CA PRO A 119 15.61 29.39 -13.71
C PRO A 119 15.96 27.99 -14.26
N VAL A 120 16.01 27.83 -15.58
CA VAL A 120 16.40 26.57 -16.26
C VAL A 120 17.70 25.97 -15.69
N GLN A 121 18.56 26.83 -15.12
CA GLN A 121 19.80 26.50 -14.42
C GLN A 121 19.61 25.64 -13.15
N LEU A 122 18.46 25.73 -12.47
CA LEU A 122 18.09 24.89 -11.31
C LEU A 122 17.49 23.53 -11.74
N CYS A 123 17.02 23.39 -12.98
CA CYS A 123 16.56 22.11 -13.55
C CYS A 123 17.73 21.25 -14.04
N GLY A 124 18.85 21.87 -14.45
CA GLY A 124 20.02 21.18 -14.99
C GLY A 124 20.57 20.03 -14.14
N PRO A 125 20.63 20.13 -12.80
CA PRO A 125 21.02 19.02 -11.93
C PRO A 125 20.08 17.83 -11.93
N VAL A 126 18.78 18.11 -11.81
CA VAL A 126 17.73 17.10 -11.79
C VAL A 126 17.74 16.36 -13.12
N ILE A 127 17.82 17.11 -14.22
CA ILE A 127 17.94 16.56 -15.57
C ILE A 127 19.25 15.78 -15.73
N PHE A 128 20.40 16.29 -15.25
CA PHE A 128 21.68 15.57 -15.32
C PHE A 128 21.68 14.26 -14.53
N VAL A 129 21.06 14.27 -13.34
CA VAL A 129 20.89 13.07 -12.52
C VAL A 129 19.96 12.09 -13.22
N LEU A 130 18.83 12.55 -13.74
CA LEU A 130 17.89 11.73 -14.50
C LEU A 130 18.55 11.14 -15.76
N ASP A 131 19.26 11.96 -16.54
CA ASP A 131 20.01 11.54 -17.73
C ASP A 131 21.08 10.51 -17.37
N ALA A 132 21.86 10.72 -16.30
CA ALA A 132 22.87 9.75 -15.87
C ALA A 132 22.25 8.41 -15.42
N LEU A 133 21.08 8.45 -14.77
CA LEU A 133 20.36 7.25 -14.33
C LEU A 133 19.67 6.52 -15.50
N ILE A 134 19.23 7.26 -16.52
CA ILE A 134 18.68 6.73 -17.77
C ILE A 134 19.80 6.13 -18.63
N GLU A 135 20.92 6.85 -18.84
CA GLU A 135 22.09 6.40 -19.60
C GLU A 135 22.71 5.11 -19.03
N SER A 136 22.69 4.94 -17.71
CA SER A 136 23.22 3.75 -17.04
C SER A 136 22.29 2.54 -17.09
N ASN A 137 21.11 2.65 -17.72
CA ASN A 137 20.04 1.64 -17.67
C ASN A 137 19.75 1.18 -16.24
N LEU A 138 19.91 2.06 -15.25
CA LEU A 138 19.85 1.72 -13.84
C LEU A 138 18.55 0.98 -13.54
N LEU A 139 17.40 1.54 -13.95
CA LEU A 139 16.09 0.96 -13.70
C LEU A 139 16.00 -0.49 -14.18
N GLN A 140 16.51 -0.79 -15.38
CA GLN A 140 16.51 -2.15 -15.92
C GLN A 140 17.43 -3.08 -15.12
N ARG A 141 18.60 -2.60 -14.68
CA ARG A 141 19.53 -3.37 -13.83
C ARG A 141 18.97 -3.61 -12.43
N LEU A 142 18.30 -2.62 -11.83
CA LEU A 142 17.60 -2.77 -10.54
C LEU A 142 16.51 -3.84 -10.64
N VAL A 143 15.67 -3.79 -11.69
CA VAL A 143 14.65 -4.83 -11.96
C VAL A 143 15.35 -6.18 -12.05
N THR A 144 16.41 -6.26 -12.87
CA THR A 144 17.11 -7.52 -13.16
C THR A 144 17.76 -8.12 -11.92
N CYS A 145 18.45 -7.32 -11.08
CA CYS A 145 19.04 -7.82 -9.84
C CYS A 145 17.94 -8.24 -8.84
N LEU A 146 16.86 -7.47 -8.68
CA LEU A 146 15.75 -7.85 -7.79
C LEU A 146 15.04 -9.13 -8.27
N SER A 147 14.86 -9.30 -9.58
CA SER A 147 14.25 -10.50 -10.17
C SER A 147 15.16 -11.73 -10.07
N LYS A 148 16.48 -11.59 -10.31
CA LYS A 148 17.42 -12.72 -10.33
C LYS A 148 17.82 -13.21 -8.94
N SER A 149 17.95 -12.30 -7.98
CA SER A 149 18.54 -12.58 -6.66
C SER A 149 17.70 -13.47 -5.74
N LYS A 150 16.48 -13.88 -6.15
CA LYS A 150 15.50 -14.58 -5.28
C LYS A 150 15.56 -14.06 -3.84
N LEU A 151 15.53 -12.73 -3.71
CA LEU A 151 15.11 -12.06 -2.47
C LEU A 151 16.05 -12.27 -1.26
N SER A 152 17.35 -12.41 -1.54
CA SER A 152 18.43 -12.51 -0.54
C SER A 152 19.16 -11.18 -0.25
N ILE A 153 18.67 -10.06 -0.81
CA ILE A 153 19.30 -8.73 -0.73
C ILE A 153 18.89 -8.03 0.57
N ASN A 154 19.84 -7.39 1.27
CA ASN A 154 19.55 -6.62 2.49
C ASN A 154 18.42 -5.58 2.27
N PRO A 155 17.36 -5.56 3.11
CA PRO A 155 16.24 -4.63 3.01
C PRO A 155 16.63 -3.14 2.91
N GLU A 156 17.71 -2.72 3.55
CA GLU A 156 18.20 -1.33 3.49
C GLU A 156 18.61 -0.90 2.08
N ILE A 157 19.19 -1.82 1.33
CA ILE A 157 19.64 -1.58 -0.05
C ILE A 157 18.42 -1.44 -0.94
N VAL A 158 17.48 -2.38 -0.84
CA VAL A 158 16.23 -2.35 -1.60
C VAL A 158 15.45 -1.08 -1.29
N ALA A 159 15.43 -0.64 -0.02
CA ALA A 159 14.77 0.60 0.39
C ALA A 159 15.41 1.83 -0.25
N SER A 160 16.74 1.87 -0.32
CA SER A 160 17.49 2.96 -0.95
C SER A 160 17.29 2.99 -2.47
N MET A 161 17.30 1.82 -3.13
CA MET A 161 16.99 1.69 -4.57
C MET A 161 15.57 2.21 -4.86
N MET A 162 14.61 1.81 -4.04
CA MET A 162 13.22 2.22 -4.18
C MET A 162 13.06 3.73 -3.96
N LEU A 163 13.74 4.31 -2.97
CA LEU A 163 13.70 5.75 -2.72
C LEU A 163 14.21 6.58 -3.91
N ILE A 164 15.28 6.13 -4.56
CA ILE A 164 15.78 6.74 -5.81
C ILE A 164 14.68 6.72 -6.87
N MET A 165 14.03 5.57 -7.07
CA MET A 165 12.96 5.43 -8.06
C MET A 165 11.75 6.30 -7.76
N LEU A 166 11.33 6.39 -6.49
CA LEU A 166 10.23 7.27 -6.06
C LEU A 166 10.54 8.73 -6.34
N THR A 167 11.80 9.13 -6.19
CA THR A 167 12.22 10.51 -6.43
C THR A 167 12.19 10.86 -7.92
N ILE A 168 12.49 9.90 -8.79
CA ILE A 168 12.46 10.04 -10.25
C ILE A 168 11.02 9.99 -10.80
N ARG A 169 10.09 9.36 -10.07
CA ARG A 169 8.70 9.14 -10.49
C ARG A 169 8.00 10.37 -11.08
N PRO A 170 7.99 11.56 -10.44
CA PRO A 170 7.23 12.71 -10.91
C PRO A 170 7.69 13.26 -12.26
N TYR A 171 8.89 12.87 -12.71
CA TYR A 171 9.55 13.36 -13.92
C TYR A 171 9.61 12.31 -15.03
N SER A 172 9.11 11.10 -14.75
CA SER A 172 9.14 9.99 -15.69
C SER A 172 7.85 9.93 -16.51
N LEU A 173 7.97 9.53 -17.77
CA LEU A 173 6.80 9.21 -18.59
C LEU A 173 6.09 7.96 -18.04
N ASP A 174 4.76 7.91 -18.16
CA ASP A 174 3.97 6.75 -17.72
C ASP A 174 4.47 5.43 -18.30
N SER A 175 4.95 5.42 -19.54
CA SER A 175 5.53 4.23 -20.17
C SER A 175 6.79 3.70 -19.45
N THR A 176 7.58 4.59 -18.85
CA THR A 176 8.78 4.25 -18.09
C THR A 176 8.41 3.70 -16.72
N LEU A 177 7.42 4.30 -16.06
CA LEU A 177 6.84 3.80 -14.82
C LEU A 177 6.27 2.38 -15.04
N ARG A 178 5.60 2.18 -16.18
CA ARG A 178 5.04 0.90 -16.63
C ARG A 178 6.03 -0.21 -16.80
N ARG A 179 7.17 0.13 -17.38
CA ARG A 179 8.19 -0.84 -17.72
C ARG A 179 9.05 -1.25 -16.52
N TYR A 180 9.27 -0.35 -15.56
CA TYR A 180 10.27 -0.58 -14.52
C TYR A 180 9.74 -0.44 -13.09
N LEU A 181 8.91 0.57 -12.82
CA LEU A 181 8.49 0.88 -11.46
C LEU A 181 7.44 -0.10 -10.95
N TRP A 182 6.43 -0.42 -11.76
CA TRP A 182 5.35 -1.32 -11.37
C TRP A 182 5.83 -2.77 -11.16
N PRO A 183 6.67 -3.36 -12.03
CA PRO A 183 7.26 -4.66 -11.77
C PRO A 183 8.11 -4.69 -10.49
N ILE A 184 8.91 -3.66 -10.22
CA ILE A 184 9.71 -3.58 -8.99
C ILE A 184 8.83 -3.50 -7.76
N ARG A 185 7.76 -2.70 -7.82
CA ARG A 185 6.82 -2.57 -6.72
C ARG A 185 6.16 -3.91 -6.37
N ASP A 186 5.84 -4.73 -7.36
CA ASP A 186 5.30 -6.08 -7.13
C ASP A 186 6.35 -7.04 -6.57
N LEU A 187 7.58 -7.00 -7.11
CA LEU A 187 8.72 -7.78 -6.58
C LEU A 187 9.00 -7.44 -5.11
N ILE A 188 8.99 -6.16 -4.74
CA ILE A 188 9.20 -5.70 -3.35
C ILE A 188 8.00 -6.09 -2.47
N SER A 189 6.77 -6.03 -2.99
CA SER A 189 5.59 -6.46 -2.22
C SER A 189 5.70 -7.93 -1.84
N ASN A 190 6.06 -8.78 -2.82
CA ASN A 190 6.30 -10.20 -2.60
C ASN A 190 7.51 -10.43 -1.69
N TYR A 191 8.57 -9.60 -1.83
CA TYR A 191 9.74 -9.67 -0.96
C TYR A 191 9.39 -9.53 0.51
N VAL A 192 8.68 -8.46 0.84
CA VAL A 192 8.31 -8.19 2.22
C VAL A 192 7.39 -9.27 2.76
N CYS A 193 6.52 -9.84 1.91
CA CYS A 193 5.69 -10.98 2.30
C CYS A 193 6.54 -12.22 2.64
N GLU A 194 7.53 -12.56 1.81
CA GLU A 194 8.44 -13.69 2.06
C GLU A 194 9.28 -13.47 3.33
N LEU A 195 9.80 -12.26 3.53
CA LEU A 195 10.51 -11.91 4.76
C LEU A 195 9.63 -12.05 6.00
N ALA A 196 8.37 -11.60 5.91
CA ALA A 196 7.41 -11.72 7.00
C ALA A 196 7.09 -13.19 7.30
N ASP A 197 6.96 -14.03 6.28
CA ASP A 197 6.70 -15.46 6.43
C ASP A 197 7.86 -16.21 7.07
N ASN A 198 9.10 -15.85 6.74
CA ASN A 198 10.28 -16.50 7.29
C ASN A 198 10.60 -16.11 8.75
N ASN A 199 10.05 -15.00 9.25
CA ASN A 199 10.37 -14.45 10.58
C ASN A 199 9.12 -14.19 11.43
N ASP A 200 8.05 -14.95 11.23
CA ASP A 200 6.76 -14.84 11.96
C ASP A 200 6.22 -13.38 12.07
N GLY A 201 6.47 -12.58 11.04
CA GLY A 201 6.05 -11.17 10.98
C GLY A 201 6.83 -10.21 11.90
N GLU A 202 7.85 -10.66 12.64
CA GLU A 202 8.68 -9.80 13.48
C GLU A 202 9.49 -8.78 12.67
N VAL A 203 9.96 -9.19 11.49
CA VAL A 203 10.74 -8.36 10.58
C VAL A 203 9.98 -7.12 10.09
N LEU A 204 8.64 -7.10 10.17
CA LEU A 204 7.81 -5.94 9.83
C LEU A 204 8.03 -4.75 10.80
N ARG A 205 8.69 -4.97 11.94
CA ARG A 205 9.14 -3.90 12.83
C ARG A 205 10.44 -3.26 12.39
N ASP A 206 11.24 -3.98 11.61
CA ASP A 206 12.50 -3.44 11.12
C ASP A 206 12.20 -2.18 10.32
N HIS A 207 12.92 -1.11 10.67
CA HIS A 207 12.78 0.19 10.05
C HIS A 207 12.91 0.09 8.53
N SER A 208 13.83 -0.73 8.04
CA SER A 208 14.12 -0.94 6.62
C SER A 208 12.95 -1.59 5.87
N VAL A 209 12.35 -2.63 6.46
CA VAL A 209 11.20 -3.35 5.89
C VAL A 209 9.93 -2.50 5.97
N ARG A 210 9.76 -1.74 7.05
CA ARG A 210 8.68 -0.77 7.14
C ARG A 210 8.81 0.31 6.06
N GLN A 211 10.01 0.85 5.84
CA GLN A 211 10.26 1.81 4.76
C GLN A 211 9.96 1.23 3.38
N LEU A 212 10.33 -0.03 3.11
CA LEU A 212 9.97 -0.70 1.85
C LEU A 212 8.46 -0.74 1.65
N SER A 213 7.73 -1.10 2.69
CA SER A 213 6.28 -1.17 2.64
C SER A 213 5.68 0.23 2.41
N GLU A 214 6.16 1.26 3.11
CA GLU A 214 5.78 2.66 2.87
C GLU A 214 6.06 3.09 1.44
N HIS A 215 7.22 2.73 0.89
CA HIS A 215 7.57 3.04 -0.49
C HIS A 215 6.64 2.37 -1.50
N VAL A 216 6.33 1.07 -1.32
CA VAL A 216 5.31 0.37 -2.11
C VAL A 216 3.98 1.10 -2.01
N TRP A 217 3.60 1.54 -0.81
CA TRP A 217 2.33 2.21 -0.57
C TRP A 217 2.19 3.54 -1.29
N THR A 218 3.27 4.34 -1.33
CA THR A 218 3.26 5.61 -2.07
C THR A 218 2.96 5.46 -3.56
N LEU A 219 3.16 4.26 -4.13
CA LEU A 219 2.91 3.95 -5.53
C LEU A 219 1.53 3.39 -5.83
N ASN A 220 0.78 2.96 -4.81
CA ASN A 220 -0.43 2.18 -5.02
C ASN A 220 -1.48 2.90 -5.85
N ARG A 221 -1.75 4.18 -5.57
CA ARG A 221 -2.80 4.91 -6.28
C ARG A 221 -2.51 4.95 -7.78
N ASP A 222 -1.32 5.42 -8.13
CA ASP A 222 -0.88 5.50 -9.53
C ASP A 222 -0.83 4.11 -10.18
N TYR A 223 -0.34 3.09 -9.46
CA TYR A 223 -0.28 1.71 -9.95
C TYR A 223 -1.67 1.14 -10.26
N ILE A 224 -2.62 1.27 -9.33
CA ILE A 224 -3.98 0.72 -9.47
C ILE A 224 -4.71 1.44 -10.61
N SER A 225 -4.60 2.77 -10.67
CA SER A 225 -5.18 3.57 -11.75
C SER A 225 -4.59 3.24 -13.13
N ALA A 226 -3.32 2.82 -13.20
CA ALA A 226 -2.65 2.53 -14.47
C ALA A 226 -2.89 1.10 -14.99
N ASN A 227 -3.16 0.14 -14.10
CA ASN A 227 -3.27 -1.28 -14.45
C ASN A 227 -4.70 -1.79 -14.60
N ASN A 228 -5.71 -1.05 -14.12
CA ASN A 228 -7.14 -1.45 -14.16
C ASN A 228 -7.39 -2.91 -13.73
N ALA A 229 -6.58 -3.40 -12.79
CA ALA A 229 -6.58 -4.78 -12.34
C ALA A 229 -6.46 -4.83 -10.81
N LEU A 230 -6.89 -5.94 -10.23
CA LEU A 230 -6.79 -6.17 -8.80
C LEU A 230 -5.32 -6.24 -8.37
N ASP A 231 -4.95 -5.40 -7.42
CA ASP A 231 -3.62 -5.34 -6.83
C ASP A 231 -3.36 -6.52 -5.87
N SER A 232 -3.17 -7.71 -6.42
CA SER A 232 -2.97 -8.95 -5.65
C SER A 232 -1.72 -8.89 -4.75
N ALA A 233 -0.63 -8.30 -5.24
CA ALA A 233 0.61 -8.17 -4.49
C ALA A 233 0.43 -7.22 -3.29
N GLY A 234 -0.24 -6.09 -3.50
CA GLY A 234 -0.52 -5.14 -2.43
C GLY A 234 -1.56 -5.66 -1.41
N LEU A 235 -2.56 -6.39 -1.86
CA LEU A 235 -3.52 -7.07 -0.97
C LEU A 235 -2.81 -8.10 -0.08
N SER A 236 -1.91 -8.90 -0.67
CA SER A 236 -1.13 -9.89 0.08
C SER A 236 -0.26 -9.21 1.14
N LEU A 237 0.42 -8.11 0.78
CA LEU A 237 1.23 -7.33 1.72
C LEU A 237 0.38 -6.70 2.83
N SER A 238 -0.78 -6.13 2.50
CA SER A 238 -1.75 -5.59 3.47
C SER A 238 -2.17 -6.66 4.46
N LEU A 239 -2.45 -7.87 3.96
CA LEU A 239 -2.90 -8.98 4.78
C LEU A 239 -1.80 -9.47 5.74
N LYS A 240 -0.53 -9.52 5.31
CA LYS A 240 0.60 -9.86 6.21
C LYS A 240 0.72 -8.84 7.34
N HIS A 241 0.58 -7.55 7.03
CA HIS A 241 0.60 -6.48 8.02
C HIS A 241 -0.57 -6.58 9.00
N LEU A 242 -1.78 -6.92 8.54
CA LEU A 242 -2.97 -7.10 9.39
C LEU A 242 -2.86 -8.29 10.36
N HIS A 243 -2.13 -9.35 9.98
CA HIS A 243 -1.87 -10.50 10.84
C HIS A 243 -0.75 -10.27 11.86
N SER A 244 0.05 -9.22 11.69
CA SER A 244 1.15 -8.91 12.61
C SER A 244 0.65 -8.68 14.04
N HIS A 245 1.42 -9.09 15.04
CA HIS A 245 1.11 -8.78 16.44
C HIS A 245 1.29 -7.30 16.80
N PHE A 246 1.95 -6.51 15.94
CA PHE A 246 2.26 -5.11 16.20
C PHE A 246 1.17 -4.19 15.66
N LEU A 247 0.59 -3.37 16.55
CA LEU A 247 -0.46 -2.42 16.19
C LEU A 247 -0.05 -1.51 15.02
N ALA A 248 1.18 -0.97 15.04
CA ALA A 248 1.66 -0.08 13.99
C ALA A 248 1.61 -0.75 12.61
N ALA A 249 2.06 -2.01 12.50
CA ALA A 249 2.02 -2.76 11.26
C ALA A 249 0.56 -3.00 10.82
N ARG A 250 -0.33 -3.40 11.74
CA ARG A 250 -1.75 -3.63 11.44
C ARG A 250 -2.48 -2.38 10.96
N LEU A 251 -2.21 -1.23 11.58
CA LEU A 251 -2.76 0.06 11.16
C LEU A 251 -2.32 0.36 9.72
N THR A 252 -1.06 0.11 9.39
CA THR A 252 -0.60 0.35 8.03
C THR A 252 -1.18 -0.64 7.01
N GLY A 253 -1.33 -1.91 7.38
CA GLY A 253 -2.03 -2.89 6.54
C GLY A 253 -3.49 -2.52 6.27
N LEU A 254 -4.21 -2.03 7.30
CA LEU A 254 -5.57 -1.53 7.12
C LEU A 254 -5.62 -0.27 6.25
N HIS A 255 -4.70 0.66 6.47
CA HIS A 255 -4.62 1.88 5.66
C HIS A 255 -4.41 1.55 4.17
N HIS A 256 -3.50 0.63 3.85
CA HIS A 256 -3.27 0.17 2.49
C HIS A 256 -4.52 -0.47 1.89
N LEU A 257 -5.17 -1.39 2.61
CA LEU A 257 -6.41 -2.01 2.15
C LEU A 257 -7.49 -0.95 1.83
N CYS A 258 -7.65 0.06 2.68
CA CYS A 258 -8.58 1.16 2.45
C CYS A 258 -8.23 1.98 1.20
N VAL A 259 -6.95 2.18 0.89
CA VAL A 259 -6.51 2.83 -0.37
C VAL A 259 -6.89 1.99 -1.57
N ILE A 260 -6.68 0.66 -1.52
CA ILE A 260 -7.07 -0.25 -2.61
C ILE A 260 -8.59 -0.17 -2.85
N ILE A 261 -9.39 -0.26 -1.78
CA ILE A 261 -10.85 -0.13 -1.83
C ILE A 261 -11.28 1.16 -2.53
N ASN A 262 -10.76 2.31 -2.08
CA ASN A 262 -11.11 3.60 -2.67
C ASN A 262 -10.72 3.69 -4.16
N CYS A 263 -9.57 3.13 -4.55
CA CYS A 263 -9.15 3.13 -5.95
C CYS A 263 -10.01 2.19 -6.81
N SER A 264 -10.48 1.07 -6.25
CA SER A 264 -11.41 0.17 -6.94
C SER A 264 -12.77 0.83 -7.17
N ASP A 265 -13.26 1.62 -6.20
CA ASP A 265 -14.49 2.39 -6.35
C ASP A 265 -14.33 3.55 -7.37
N GLU A 266 -13.17 4.23 -7.43
CA GLU A 266 -12.90 5.31 -8.41
C GLU A 266 -12.84 4.81 -9.87
N ASN A 267 -12.46 3.54 -10.09
CA ASN A 267 -12.23 2.99 -11.42
C ASN A 267 -13.50 2.42 -12.11
N ASP A 268 -14.66 2.39 -11.42
CA ASP A 268 -15.94 1.83 -11.90
C ASP A 268 -15.85 0.40 -12.50
N ALA A 269 -14.81 -0.36 -12.14
CA ALA A 269 -14.56 -1.69 -12.67
C ALA A 269 -15.27 -2.75 -11.81
N GLU A 270 -16.53 -3.08 -12.16
CA GLU A 270 -17.36 -4.06 -11.43
C GLU A 270 -16.66 -5.42 -11.18
N GLU A 271 -15.86 -5.91 -12.15
CA GLU A 271 -15.11 -7.15 -11.98
C GLU A 271 -14.02 -7.05 -10.90
N THR A 272 -13.37 -5.88 -10.80
CA THR A 272 -12.31 -5.65 -9.81
C THR A 272 -12.90 -5.49 -8.40
N SER A 273 -14.03 -4.79 -8.28
CA SER A 273 -14.71 -4.63 -6.99
C SER A 273 -15.29 -5.97 -6.49
N SER A 274 -15.85 -6.79 -7.37
CA SER A 274 -16.31 -8.15 -7.05
C SER A 274 -15.17 -9.06 -6.58
N ALA A 275 -14.04 -9.08 -7.29
CA ALA A 275 -12.86 -9.86 -6.90
C ALA A 275 -12.27 -9.38 -5.55
N LEU A 276 -12.26 -8.07 -5.31
CA LEU A 276 -11.85 -7.50 -4.03
C LEU A 276 -12.79 -7.92 -2.89
N ALA A 277 -14.10 -7.92 -3.15
CA ALA A 277 -15.11 -8.33 -2.19
C ALA A 277 -14.96 -9.82 -1.81
N GLU A 278 -14.74 -10.69 -2.79
CA GLU A 278 -14.44 -12.11 -2.57
C GLU A 278 -13.16 -12.29 -1.74
N TYR A 279 -12.11 -11.51 -2.04
CA TYR A 279 -10.86 -11.56 -1.27
C TYR A 279 -11.07 -11.19 0.20
N ILE A 280 -11.80 -10.09 0.48
CA ILE A 280 -12.09 -9.62 1.85
C ILE A 280 -12.89 -10.67 2.63
N LEU A 281 -13.91 -11.26 2.00
CA LEU A 281 -14.73 -12.31 2.58
C LEU A 281 -13.91 -13.57 2.87
N HIS A 282 -13.21 -14.09 1.88
CA HIS A 282 -12.46 -15.34 1.98
C HIS A 282 -11.31 -15.26 3.01
N ARG A 283 -10.66 -14.09 3.11
CA ARG A 283 -9.60 -13.83 4.11
C ARG A 283 -10.12 -13.39 5.48
N LYS A 284 -11.45 -13.29 5.66
CA LYS A 284 -12.10 -12.90 6.93
C LYS A 284 -11.54 -11.60 7.50
N ILE A 285 -11.28 -10.62 6.64
CA ILE A 285 -10.56 -9.40 7.04
C ILE A 285 -11.34 -8.61 8.10
N VAL A 286 -12.67 -8.61 8.03
CA VAL A 286 -13.52 -7.98 9.07
C VAL A 286 -13.24 -8.61 10.44
N GLN A 287 -13.10 -9.94 10.52
CA GLN A 287 -12.78 -10.65 11.77
C GLN A 287 -11.35 -10.36 12.26
N LEU A 288 -10.40 -10.08 11.36
CA LEU A 288 -9.05 -9.65 11.76
C LEU A 288 -9.05 -8.27 12.43
N VAL A 289 -10.01 -7.41 12.10
CA VAL A 289 -10.16 -6.07 12.68
C VAL A 289 -10.93 -6.13 14.01
N PHE A 290 -12.06 -6.84 14.03
CA PHE A 290 -13.01 -6.84 15.17
C PHE A 290 -12.92 -8.08 16.07
N GLY A 291 -12.09 -9.06 15.74
CA GLY A 291 -11.97 -10.33 16.47
C GLY A 291 -11.01 -10.30 17.68
N PRO A 292 -10.43 -11.46 18.07
CA PRO A 292 -9.78 -11.65 19.38
C PRO A 292 -8.47 -10.87 19.61
N ASN A 293 -8.02 -10.09 18.63
CA ASN A 293 -6.88 -9.17 18.75
C ASN A 293 -7.28 -7.73 18.40
N LEU A 294 -8.52 -7.33 18.59
CA LEU A 294 -8.95 -5.98 18.22
C LEU A 294 -8.18 -4.88 18.97
N HIS A 295 -8.09 -3.71 18.34
CA HIS A 295 -7.55 -2.51 18.97
C HIS A 295 -8.40 -1.30 18.58
N VAL A 296 -8.68 -0.41 19.53
CA VAL A 296 -9.58 0.74 19.31
C VAL A 296 -9.12 1.63 18.16
N GLU A 297 -7.81 1.83 17.99
CA GLU A 297 -7.26 2.64 16.90
C GLU A 297 -7.46 2.00 15.53
N LEU A 298 -7.45 0.66 15.46
CA LEU A 298 -7.73 -0.07 14.22
C LEU A 298 -9.20 0.09 13.83
N ILE A 299 -10.11 0.02 14.81
CA ILE A 299 -11.56 0.22 14.62
C ILE A 299 -11.86 1.64 14.12
N LYS A 300 -11.22 2.66 14.67
CA LYS A 300 -11.42 4.06 14.19
C LYS A 300 -11.12 4.22 12.70
N GLN A 301 -10.19 3.43 12.16
CA GLN A 301 -9.73 3.52 10.78
C GLN A 301 -10.45 2.54 9.83
N SER A 302 -11.35 1.68 10.34
CA SER A 302 -11.97 0.61 9.55
C SER A 302 -13.27 0.99 8.85
N HIS A 303 -13.66 2.27 8.85
CA HIS A 303 -14.94 2.71 8.29
C HIS A 303 -15.05 2.51 6.78
N ILE A 304 -13.97 2.73 6.01
CA ILE A 304 -13.93 2.47 4.56
C ILE A 304 -14.14 0.98 4.29
N LEU A 305 -13.40 0.11 4.98
CA LEU A 305 -13.54 -1.34 4.88
C LEU A 305 -14.98 -1.80 5.18
N LEU A 306 -15.55 -1.35 6.30
CA LEU A 306 -16.88 -1.80 6.72
C LEU A 306 -17.97 -1.28 5.78
N ASN A 307 -17.87 -0.04 5.31
CA ASN A 307 -18.82 0.53 4.36
C ASN A 307 -18.77 -0.23 3.02
N PHE A 308 -17.58 -0.51 2.51
CA PHE A 308 -17.40 -1.34 1.31
C PHE A 308 -18.01 -2.74 1.50
N ALA A 309 -17.72 -3.40 2.62
CA ALA A 309 -18.27 -4.73 2.90
C ALA A 309 -19.81 -4.76 2.98
N CYS A 310 -20.42 -3.68 3.49
CA CYS A 310 -21.88 -3.53 3.49
C CYS A 310 -22.43 -3.30 2.08
N LEU A 311 -21.83 -2.38 1.31
CA LEU A 311 -22.26 -2.05 -0.04
C LEU A 311 -22.13 -3.21 -1.02
N GLN A 312 -21.10 -4.05 -0.85
CA GLN A 312 -20.89 -5.27 -1.64
C GLN A 312 -21.65 -6.48 -1.11
N CYS A 313 -22.45 -6.34 -0.05
CA CYS A 313 -23.23 -7.42 0.56
C CYS A 313 -22.39 -8.68 0.92
N ILE A 314 -21.16 -8.48 1.40
CA ILE A 314 -20.26 -9.58 1.77
C ILE A 314 -20.16 -9.79 3.29
N LEU A 315 -20.80 -8.94 4.10
CA LEU A 315 -20.76 -9.06 5.54
C LEU A 315 -21.59 -10.28 6.00
N THR A 316 -21.00 -11.19 6.77
CA THR A 316 -21.71 -12.37 7.27
C THR A 316 -22.25 -12.15 8.69
N LYS A 317 -23.17 -13.02 9.15
CA LYS A 317 -23.62 -13.03 10.55
C LYS A 317 -22.45 -13.23 11.52
N SER A 318 -21.47 -14.07 11.17
CA SER A 318 -20.26 -14.29 11.98
C SER A 318 -19.39 -13.04 12.09
N ASP A 319 -19.32 -12.23 11.03
CA ASP A 319 -18.61 -10.95 11.07
C ASP A 319 -19.35 -9.96 11.98
N LEU A 320 -20.67 -9.90 11.85
CA LEU A 320 -21.52 -9.07 12.69
C LEU A 320 -21.47 -9.49 14.17
N ASP A 321 -21.39 -10.78 14.47
CA ASP A 321 -21.19 -11.30 15.83
C ASP A 321 -19.83 -10.84 16.39
N SER A 322 -18.78 -10.83 15.58
CA SER A 322 -17.45 -10.34 15.97
C SER A 322 -17.48 -8.82 16.24
N ILE A 323 -18.12 -8.05 15.37
CA ILE A 323 -18.33 -6.60 15.55
C ILE A 323 -19.15 -6.35 16.82
N TRP A 324 -20.22 -7.12 17.05
CA TRP A 324 -21.06 -6.96 18.23
C TRP A 324 -20.31 -7.31 19.52
N ALA A 325 -19.54 -8.40 19.53
CA ALA A 325 -18.69 -8.74 20.66
C ALA A 325 -17.71 -7.61 21.00
N ALA A 326 -17.11 -6.98 19.99
CA ALA A 326 -16.29 -5.78 20.17
C ALA A 326 -17.08 -4.61 20.76
N ALA A 327 -18.33 -4.40 20.32
CA ALA A 327 -19.20 -3.34 20.86
C ALA A 327 -19.46 -3.51 22.37
N LEU A 328 -19.48 -4.74 22.89
CA LEU A 328 -19.70 -4.97 24.33
C LEU A 328 -18.46 -4.68 25.20
N MET A 329 -17.29 -4.47 24.60
CA MET A 329 -16.06 -4.18 25.34
C MET A 329 -15.97 -2.70 25.74
N LYS A 330 -15.73 -2.42 27.02
CA LYS A 330 -15.73 -1.05 27.57
C LYS A 330 -14.82 -0.06 26.85
N HIS A 331 -13.67 -0.49 26.34
CA HIS A 331 -12.63 0.40 25.79
C HIS A 331 -12.83 0.78 24.32
N CYS A 332 -13.67 0.04 23.57
CA CYS A 332 -13.98 0.33 22.17
C CYS A 332 -15.50 0.41 21.87
N ASN A 333 -16.35 0.23 22.89
CA ASN A 333 -17.82 0.30 22.80
C ASN A 333 -18.31 1.47 21.96
N ARG A 334 -17.88 2.69 22.30
CA ARG A 334 -18.32 3.90 21.59
C ARG A 334 -17.94 3.87 20.12
N GLN A 335 -16.69 3.53 19.80
CA GLN A 335 -16.19 3.53 18.43
C GLN A 335 -16.96 2.52 17.57
N VAL A 336 -17.25 1.34 18.11
CA VAL A 336 -17.99 0.31 17.38
C VAL A 336 -19.47 0.69 17.22
N LEU A 337 -20.13 1.18 18.26
CA LEU A 337 -21.54 1.58 18.19
C LEU A 337 -21.78 2.78 17.29
N ASP A 338 -20.88 3.77 17.30
CA ASP A 338 -20.92 4.90 16.37
C ASP A 338 -20.77 4.41 14.93
N LEU A 339 -19.82 3.49 14.68
CA LEU A 339 -19.60 2.90 13.37
C LEU A 339 -20.83 2.11 12.88
N LEU A 340 -21.41 1.24 13.73
CA LEU A 340 -22.62 0.48 13.41
C LEU A 340 -23.79 1.40 13.06
N ASN A 341 -24.01 2.47 13.84
CA ASN A 341 -25.07 3.45 13.58
C ASN A 341 -24.95 4.09 12.19
N CYS A 342 -23.73 4.32 11.71
CA CYS A 342 -23.50 4.85 10.37
C CYS A 342 -23.74 3.80 9.27
N THR A 343 -23.42 2.53 9.50
CA THR A 343 -23.43 1.49 8.46
C THR A 343 -24.77 0.77 8.27
N ILE A 344 -25.70 0.80 9.23
CA ILE A 344 -27.00 0.10 9.15
C ILE A 344 -27.75 0.38 7.85
N LYS A 345 -27.67 1.61 7.34
CA LYS A 345 -28.38 2.01 6.11
C LYS A 345 -27.92 1.24 4.87
N CYS A 346 -26.68 0.77 4.88
CA CYS A 346 -26.04 0.04 3.80
C CYS A 346 -26.01 -1.47 4.04
N MET A 347 -26.42 -1.94 5.21
CA MET A 347 -26.46 -3.38 5.54
C MET A 347 -27.71 -4.05 4.96
N GLU A 348 -27.59 -5.34 4.66
CA GLU A 348 -28.70 -6.19 4.28
C GLU A 348 -29.70 -6.39 5.43
N TYR A 349 -30.98 -6.52 5.08
CA TYR A 349 -32.06 -6.68 6.05
C TYR A 349 -31.82 -7.85 7.02
N GLU A 350 -31.33 -8.99 6.52
CA GLU A 350 -31.08 -10.17 7.35
C GLU A 350 -30.03 -9.94 8.44
N LEU A 351 -29.02 -9.12 8.16
CA LEU A 351 -27.99 -8.75 9.13
C LEU A 351 -28.54 -7.73 10.14
N VAL A 352 -29.36 -6.78 9.69
CA VAL A 352 -30.00 -5.81 10.60
C VAL A 352 -30.98 -6.51 11.54
N ASP A 353 -31.74 -7.51 11.05
CA ASP A 353 -32.62 -8.33 11.87
C ASP A 353 -31.82 -9.20 12.87
N HIS A 354 -30.68 -9.75 12.44
CA HIS A 354 -29.75 -10.45 13.34
C HIS A 354 -29.21 -9.52 14.44
N LEU A 355 -28.76 -8.30 14.09
CA LEU A 355 -28.32 -7.29 15.05
C LEU A 355 -29.44 -6.91 16.02
N TYR A 356 -30.68 -6.83 15.54
CA TYR A 356 -31.84 -6.61 16.40
C TYR A 356 -32.04 -7.76 17.40
N GLY A 357 -31.85 -9.01 16.96
CA GLY A 357 -31.82 -10.18 17.82
C GLY A 357 -30.76 -10.05 18.92
N LEU A 358 -29.53 -9.67 18.57
CA LEU A 358 -28.44 -9.45 19.52
C LEU A 358 -28.76 -8.34 20.54
N LEU A 359 -29.32 -7.23 20.08
CA LEU A 359 -29.73 -6.12 20.96
C LEU A 359 -30.77 -6.53 22.01
N LYS A 360 -31.70 -7.43 21.66
CA LYS A 360 -32.70 -7.96 22.61
C LYS A 360 -32.13 -8.83 23.71
N THR A 361 -30.92 -9.37 23.52
CA THR A 361 -30.27 -10.21 24.53
C THR A 361 -29.67 -9.39 25.68
N LEU A 362 -29.49 -8.08 25.48
CA LEU A 362 -28.99 -7.18 26.51
C LEU A 362 -29.98 -7.04 27.66
N LYS A 363 -29.45 -7.00 28.89
CA LYS A 363 -30.26 -6.69 30.07
C LYS A 363 -30.58 -5.19 30.11
N PRO A 364 -31.69 -4.78 30.76
CA PRO A 364 -32.01 -3.36 30.94
C PRO A 364 -30.88 -2.51 31.51
N SER A 365 -30.05 -3.07 32.40
CA SER A 365 -28.89 -2.39 33.01
C SER A 365 -27.67 -2.24 32.10
N GLU A 366 -27.63 -2.99 30.99
CA GLU A 366 -26.51 -2.99 30.04
C GLU A 366 -26.74 -1.97 28.91
N HIS A 367 -27.96 -1.42 28.80
CA HIS A 367 -28.25 -0.36 27.86
C HIS A 367 -27.62 0.97 28.30
N ASN A 368 -26.93 1.60 27.36
CA ASN A 368 -26.48 2.99 27.42
C ASN A 368 -27.09 3.80 26.26
N ASP A 369 -26.88 5.11 26.26
CA ASP A 369 -27.42 6.03 25.25
C ASP A 369 -27.11 5.59 23.81
N LEU A 370 -25.90 5.06 23.56
CA LEU A 370 -25.48 4.60 22.23
C LEU A 370 -26.18 3.31 21.79
N THR A 371 -26.36 2.35 22.69
CA THR A 371 -27.13 1.13 22.41
C THR A 371 -28.61 1.42 22.20
N LEU A 372 -29.16 2.41 22.92
CA LEU A 372 -30.55 2.86 22.72
C LEU A 372 -30.71 3.57 21.38
N LEU A 373 -29.76 4.44 21.02
CA LEU A 373 -29.72 5.09 19.70
C LEU A 373 -29.60 4.05 18.58
N LEU A 374 -28.73 3.06 18.75
CA LEU A 374 -28.57 1.94 17.82
C LEU A 374 -29.88 1.15 17.67
N THR A 375 -30.51 0.81 18.80
CA THR A 375 -31.81 0.11 18.81
C THR A 375 -32.88 0.91 18.07
N PHE A 376 -32.96 2.21 18.29
CA PHE A 376 -33.88 3.09 17.57
C PHE A 376 -33.61 3.07 16.05
N THR A 377 -32.35 3.18 15.63
CA THR A 377 -31.95 3.16 14.21
C THR A 377 -32.31 1.83 13.56
N VAL A 378 -32.04 0.71 14.23
CA VAL A 378 -32.37 -0.65 13.77
C VAL A 378 -33.88 -0.85 13.62
N ILE A 379 -34.67 -0.48 14.65
CA ILE A 379 -36.14 -0.61 14.59
C ILE A 379 -36.71 0.23 13.45
N LYS A 380 -36.24 1.48 13.31
CA LYS A 380 -36.66 2.37 12.23
C LYS A 380 -36.34 1.78 10.85
N TYR A 381 -35.15 1.20 10.68
CA TYR A 381 -34.77 0.54 9.44
C TYR A 381 -35.71 -0.64 9.12
N ILE A 382 -35.94 -1.54 10.08
CA ILE A 382 -36.80 -2.73 9.90
C ILE A 382 -38.23 -2.34 9.52
N TRP A 383 -38.81 -1.33 10.19
CA TRP A 383 -40.15 -0.84 9.87
C TRP A 383 -40.25 -0.25 8.47
N ASN A 384 -39.27 0.57 8.08
CA ASN A 384 -39.23 1.12 6.73
C ASN A 384 -39.14 -0.01 5.70
N TYR A 385 -38.24 -0.97 5.90
CA TYR A 385 -38.07 -2.12 5.00
C TYR A 385 -39.37 -2.91 4.83
N LYS A 386 -40.02 -3.31 5.93
CA LYS A 386 -41.29 -4.06 5.88
C LYS A 386 -42.40 -3.28 5.18
N THR A 387 -42.43 -1.96 5.33
CA THR A 387 -43.40 -1.10 4.64
C THR A 387 -43.14 -1.05 3.13
N TYR A 388 -41.86 -0.97 2.72
CA TYR A 388 -41.47 -1.03 1.30
C TYR A 388 -41.76 -2.40 0.69
N ASP A 389 -41.41 -3.48 1.37
CA ASP A 389 -41.62 -4.84 0.89
C ASP A 389 -43.11 -5.17 0.77
N SER A 390 -43.93 -4.76 1.75
CA SER A 390 -45.39 -4.87 1.69
C SER A 390 -45.96 -4.09 0.50
N ARG A 391 -45.46 -2.87 0.22
CA ARG A 391 -45.88 -2.09 -0.95
C ARG A 391 -45.45 -2.74 -2.26
N ARG A 392 -44.24 -3.31 -2.33
CA ARG A 392 -43.75 -4.03 -3.52
C ARG A 392 -44.57 -5.29 -3.76
N ALA A 393 -44.91 -6.05 -2.72
CA ALA A 393 -45.76 -7.23 -2.79
C ALA A 393 -47.20 -6.89 -3.23
N LEU A 394 -47.74 -5.72 -2.83
CA LEU A 394 -49.03 -5.23 -3.29
C LEU A 394 -49.01 -4.70 -4.73
N LEU A 395 -47.87 -4.19 -5.20
CA LEU A 395 -47.71 -3.65 -6.56
C LEU A 395 -47.32 -4.73 -7.59
N LYS A 396 -46.71 -5.84 -7.17
CA LYS A 396 -46.31 -6.96 -8.04
C LYS A 396 -47.47 -7.49 -8.92
N PRO A 397 -48.66 -7.77 -8.35
CA PRO A 397 -49.82 -8.20 -9.14
C PRO A 397 -50.34 -7.12 -10.09
N LEU A 398 -50.19 -5.84 -9.74
CA LEU A 398 -50.67 -4.73 -10.59
C LEU A 398 -49.78 -4.50 -11.81
N VAL A 399 -48.47 -4.76 -11.68
CA VAL A 399 -47.51 -4.68 -12.79
C VAL A 399 -47.63 -5.91 -13.69
N GLU A 400 -47.74 -7.10 -13.12
CA GLU A 400 -47.91 -8.36 -13.87
C GLU A 400 -49.24 -8.37 -14.65
N ASN A 401 -50.35 -7.91 -14.04
CA ASN A 401 -51.63 -7.75 -14.75
C ASN A 401 -51.63 -6.64 -15.81
N SER A 402 -50.72 -5.66 -15.73
CA SER A 402 -50.58 -4.61 -16.75
C SER A 402 -49.78 -5.09 -17.98
N ALA A 403 -48.84 -6.02 -17.79
CA ALA A 403 -48.04 -6.60 -18.87
C ALA A 403 -48.83 -7.59 -19.73
N GLU A 404 -49.82 -8.29 -19.16
CA GLU A 404 -50.74 -9.17 -19.92
C GLU A 404 -51.76 -8.40 -20.78
N SER A 405 -51.91 -7.08 -20.60
CA SER A 405 -52.82 -6.24 -21.40
C SER A 405 -52.17 -5.50 -22.58
N ARG A 406 -50.89 -5.75 -22.88
CA ARG A 406 -50.15 -5.11 -24.01
C ARG A 406 -49.60 -6.09 -25.04
N PHE A 407 -50.35 -7.14 -25.36
CA PHE A 407 -50.18 -7.92 -26.59
C PHE A 407 -51.53 -8.16 -27.26
N LEU A 408 -52.20 -7.08 -27.69
CA LEU A 408 -53.00 -7.15 -28.91
C LEU A 408 -52.04 -6.82 -30.06
N SER A 409 -51.85 -7.79 -30.94
CA SER A 409 -50.90 -7.72 -32.03
C SER A 409 -51.28 -6.62 -33.04
N VAL A 410 -50.28 -6.00 -33.65
CA VAL A 410 -50.42 -4.99 -34.72
C VAL A 410 -50.98 -5.59 -36.03
N ASN A 411 -51.43 -6.84 -36.04
CA ASN A 411 -51.93 -7.53 -37.24
C ASN A 411 -53.47 -7.54 -37.38
N ASP A 412 -54.23 -7.01 -36.44
CA ASP A 412 -55.71 -7.01 -36.50
C ASP A 412 -56.32 -5.74 -37.15
N ILE A 413 -55.54 -4.97 -37.91
CA ILE A 413 -56.04 -3.86 -38.75
C ILE A 413 -55.82 -4.20 -40.22
N GLN A 414 -56.54 -5.21 -40.71
CA GLN A 414 -56.85 -5.37 -42.13
C GLN A 414 -58.32 -5.76 -42.22
N ASP A 415 -59.19 -4.75 -42.36
CA ASP A 415 -60.46 -4.81 -43.10
C ASP A 415 -61.21 -3.48 -42.89
N ILE A 416 -60.89 -2.49 -43.72
CA ILE A 416 -61.77 -1.36 -43.99
C ILE A 416 -62.08 -1.44 -45.50
N PRO A 417 -63.34 -1.66 -45.92
CA PRO A 417 -63.70 -1.60 -47.32
C PRO A 417 -63.70 -0.14 -47.80
N ALA A 418 -63.31 0.02 -49.08
CA ALA A 418 -62.94 1.26 -49.78
C ALA A 418 -63.88 2.46 -49.61
#